data_AF-A0A1G3KZ39-F1
#
_entry.id   AF-A0A1G3KZ39-F1
#
_cell.length_a   1.000
_cell.length_b   1.000
_cell.length_c   1.000
_cell.angle_alpha   90.00
_cell.angle_beta   90.00
_cell.angle_gamma   90.00
#
_symmetry.space_group_name_H-M   'P 1'
#
loop_
_entity.id
_entity.type
_entity.pdbx_description
1 polymer ?
#
loop_
_entity_poly.entity_id
_entity_poly.type
_entity_poly.pdbx_seq_one_letter_code
_entity_poly.pdbx_strand_id
1 'polypeptide(L)'
;MISWFLELPPQTQAAIISSLTTVFLFIIGGVVKYFYTKISLKYKMNKEYTFNQKKNIKELLAKSKTPLIKAAEELNYRLWNLNRFIDKKWHNIPEVKWTEGSKHYLKSFVYRFLLFFYWIIKAEDSIYSFDFTLSDKEDALYLKYIKTLKNFFCESSLFEELNYDGSKNTVSTDLNLPEFAD
;
A
#
# COMPACT_ATOMS: atom_id res chain seq x y z
N MET A 1 -19.15 46.48 51.08
CA MET A 1 -18.64 46.60 49.70
C MET A 1 -19.76 46.77 48.67
N ILE A 2 -20.93 46.12 48.83
CA ILE A 2 -22.09 46.25 47.93
C ILE A 2 -22.98 47.47 48.25
N SER A 3 -23.00 47.92 49.51
CA SER A 3 -23.82 49.06 49.98
C SER A 3 -23.55 50.35 49.21
N TRP A 4 -22.29 50.67 48.92
CA TRP A 4 -21.90 51.87 48.15
C TRP A 4 -22.39 51.86 46.69
N PHE A 5 -22.57 50.68 46.09
CA PHE A 5 -23.06 50.55 44.72
C PHE A 5 -24.56 50.81 44.63
N LEU A 6 -25.32 50.42 45.65
CA LEU A 6 -26.79 50.58 45.72
C LEU A 6 -27.23 52.02 45.96
N GLU A 7 -26.36 52.88 46.48
CA GLU A 7 -26.62 54.31 46.72
C GLU A 7 -26.45 55.19 45.46
N LEU A 8 -25.93 54.64 44.35
CA LEU A 8 -25.70 55.38 43.12
C LEU A 8 -26.98 55.60 42.28
N PRO A 9 -27.04 56.67 41.45
CA PRO A 9 -28.14 56.88 40.52
C PRO A 9 -28.30 55.70 39.54
N PRO A 10 -29.55 55.34 39.15
CA PRO A 10 -29.82 54.17 38.32
C PRO A 10 -29.08 54.17 36.97
N GLN A 11 -28.88 55.35 36.39
CA GLN A 11 -28.19 55.54 35.11
C GLN A 11 -26.69 55.18 35.22
N THR A 12 -26.05 55.51 36.34
CA THR A 12 -24.63 55.23 36.58
C THR A 12 -24.40 53.76 36.89
N GLN A 13 -25.31 53.12 37.63
CA GLN A 13 -25.30 51.67 37.87
C GLN A 13 -25.38 50.89 36.55
N ALA A 14 -26.29 51.26 35.66
CA ALA A 14 -26.46 50.61 34.36
C ALA A 14 -25.21 50.73 33.47
N ALA A 15 -24.57 51.90 33.44
CA ALA A 15 -23.34 52.13 32.68
C ALA A 15 -22.15 51.31 33.20
N ILE A 16 -22.03 51.16 34.53
CA ILE A 16 -20.98 50.33 35.14
C ILE A 16 -21.19 48.86 34.79
N ILE A 17 -22.43 48.36 34.90
CA ILE A 17 -22.76 46.96 34.59
C ILE A 17 -22.49 46.67 33.10
N SER A 18 -22.89 47.54 32.18
CA SER A 18 -22.72 47.32 30.73
C SER A 18 -21.24 47.34 30.31
N SER A 19 -20.46 48.28 30.85
CA SER A 19 -18.99 48.32 30.70
C SER A 19 -18.34 47.03 31.20
N LEU A 20 -18.69 46.60 32.43
CA LEU A 20 -18.14 45.39 33.04
C LEU A 20 -18.49 44.15 32.20
N THR A 21 -19.73 44.05 31.74
CA THR A 21 -20.21 42.94 30.91
C THR A 21 -19.45 42.86 29.58
N THR A 22 -19.15 44.01 28.98
CA THR A 22 -18.42 44.08 27.71
C THR A 22 -16.97 43.63 27.87
N VAL A 23 -16.28 44.11 28.90
CA VAL A 23 -14.91 43.69 29.22
C VAL A 23 -14.88 42.19 29.51
N PHE A 24 -15.86 41.70 30.28
CA PHE A 24 -15.98 40.29 30.61
C PHE A 24 -16.22 39.41 29.38
N LEU A 25 -17.13 39.80 28.49
CA LEU A 25 -17.38 39.14 27.21
C LEU A 25 -16.15 39.13 26.32
N PHE A 26 -15.37 40.21 26.29
CA PHE A 26 -14.14 40.27 25.50
C PHE A 26 -13.08 39.28 26.00
N ILE A 27 -12.90 39.19 27.32
CA ILE A 27 -11.97 38.22 27.95
C ILE A 27 -12.44 36.80 27.69
N ILE A 28 -13.71 36.48 27.96
CA ILE A 28 -14.27 35.14 27.71
C ILE A 28 -14.18 34.79 26.22
N GLY A 29 -14.58 35.70 25.34
CA GLY A 29 -14.52 35.50 23.90
C GLY A 29 -13.10 35.22 23.41
N GLY A 30 -12.11 35.95 23.93
CA GLY A 30 -10.69 35.70 23.64
C GLY A 30 -10.23 34.32 24.09
N VAL A 31 -10.57 33.92 25.32
CA VAL A 31 -10.20 32.61 25.89
C VAL A 31 -10.87 31.47 25.13
N VAL A 32 -12.19 31.56 24.90
CA VAL A 32 -12.96 30.56 24.13
C VAL A 32 -12.42 30.44 22.72
N LYS A 33 -12.15 31.56 22.05
CA LYS A 33 -11.58 31.57 20.69
C LYS A 33 -10.20 30.92 20.66
N TYR A 34 -9.35 31.19 21.66
CA TYR A 34 -8.03 30.56 21.77
C TYR A 34 -8.14 29.03 21.87
N PHE A 35 -8.97 28.53 22.79
CA PHE A 35 -9.17 27.09 22.95
C PHE A 35 -9.80 26.45 21.71
N TYR A 36 -10.85 27.06 21.16
CA TYR A 36 -11.53 26.57 19.97
C TYR A 36 -10.58 26.48 18.77
N THR A 37 -9.79 27.53 18.53
CA THR A 37 -8.82 27.57 17.42
C THR A 37 -7.79 26.46 17.58
N LYS A 38 -7.25 26.27 18.79
CA LYS A 38 -6.26 25.21 19.07
C LYS A 38 -6.83 23.81 18.85
N ILE A 39 -8.04 23.55 19.34
CA ILE A 39 -8.73 22.26 19.17
C ILE A 39 -9.05 22.00 17.70
N SER A 40 -9.64 22.99 17.01
CA SER A 40 -9.99 22.89 15.60
C SER A 40 -8.76 22.67 14.73
N LEU A 41 -7.66 23.37 15.00
CA LEU A 41 -6.41 23.22 14.25
C LEU A 41 -5.84 21.80 14.45
N LYS A 42 -5.77 21.32 15.70
CA LYS A 42 -5.30 19.97 15.99
C LYS A 42 -6.15 18.90 15.31
N TYR A 43 -7.47 19.07 15.34
CA TYR A 43 -8.39 18.15 14.69
C TYR A 43 -8.19 18.14 13.17
N LYS A 44 -8.13 19.32 12.54
CA LYS A 44 -7.89 19.47 11.11
C LYS A 44 -6.56 18.83 10.69
N MET A 45 -5.47 19.14 11.40
CA MET A 45 -4.15 18.55 11.13
C MET A 45 -4.17 17.03 11.22
N ASN A 46 -4.80 16.47 12.26
CA ASN A 46 -4.85 15.01 12.42
C ASN A 46 -5.67 14.34 11.31
N LYS A 47 -6.78 14.98 10.89
CA LYS A 47 -7.60 14.51 9.78
C LYS A 47 -6.87 14.58 8.45
N GLU A 48 -6.21 15.69 8.14
CA GLU A 48 -5.40 15.84 6.92
C GLU A 48 -4.24 14.84 6.89
N TYR A 49 -3.54 14.66 8.01
CA TYR A 49 -2.48 13.67 8.13
C TYR A 49 -2.99 12.26 7.83
N THR A 50 -4.07 11.84 8.52
CA THR A 50 -4.65 10.50 8.32
C THR A 50 -5.13 10.31 6.88
N PHE A 51 -5.76 11.33 6.31
CA PHE A 51 -6.23 11.29 4.92
C PHE A 51 -5.06 11.17 3.94
N ASN A 52 -4.00 11.96 4.11
CA ASN A 52 -2.82 11.90 3.25
C ASN A 52 -2.11 10.54 3.35
N GLN A 53 -2.00 9.96 4.56
CA GLN A 53 -1.44 8.62 4.72
C GLN A 53 -2.27 7.56 3.99
N LYS A 54 -3.60 7.58 4.16
CA LYS A 54 -4.50 6.68 3.44
C LYS A 54 -4.44 6.85 1.93
N LYS A 55 -4.38 8.09 1.45
CA LYS A 55 -4.24 8.39 0.02
C LYS A 55 -2.93 7.83 -0.54
N ASN A 56 -1.81 8.05 0.16
CA ASN A 56 -0.51 7.56 -0.24
C ASN A 56 -0.47 6.02 -0.31
N ILE A 57 -1.08 5.34 0.67
CA ILE A 57 -1.27 3.89 0.65
C ILE A 57 -1.99 3.45 -0.62
N LYS A 58 -3.14 4.07 -0.91
CA LYS A 58 -3.96 3.70 -2.09
C LYS A 58 -3.25 3.97 -3.40
N GLU A 59 -2.51 5.07 -3.52
CA GLU A 59 -1.76 5.41 -4.73
C GLU A 59 -0.64 4.41 -5.02
N LEU A 60 0.13 4.05 -3.99
CA LEU A 60 1.20 3.07 -4.09
C LEU A 60 0.68 1.65 -4.38
N LEU A 61 -0.43 1.24 -3.74
CA LEU A 61 -1.12 -0.01 -4.07
C LEU A 61 -1.64 -0.01 -5.51
N ALA A 62 -2.22 1.11 -5.97
CA ALA A 62 -2.72 1.22 -7.34
C ALA A 62 -1.60 1.10 -8.38
N LYS A 63 -0.40 1.63 -8.08
CA LYS A 63 0.77 1.54 -8.97
C LYS A 63 1.18 0.09 -9.26
N SER A 64 1.05 -0.82 -8.30
CA SER A 64 1.41 -2.24 -8.49
C SER A 64 0.22 -3.11 -8.89
N LYS A 65 -0.99 -2.81 -8.39
CA LYS A 65 -2.22 -3.58 -8.64
C LYS A 65 -2.61 -3.63 -10.12
N THR A 66 -2.65 -2.49 -10.80
CA THR A 66 -3.11 -2.44 -12.20
C THR A 66 -2.15 -3.21 -13.15
N PRO A 67 -0.82 -2.99 -13.09
CA PRO A 67 0.10 -3.78 -13.90
C PRO A 67 0.08 -5.27 -13.57
N LEU A 68 -0.09 -5.65 -12.30
CA LEU A 68 -0.19 -7.04 -11.90
C LEU A 68 -1.43 -7.72 -12.51
N ILE A 69 -2.61 -7.08 -12.45
CA ILE A 69 -3.84 -7.62 -13.06
C ILE A 69 -3.65 -7.80 -14.56
N LYS A 70 -3.07 -6.80 -15.24
CA LYS A 70 -2.79 -6.89 -16.67
C LYS A 70 -1.82 -8.03 -17.00
N ALA A 71 -0.75 -8.19 -16.21
CA ALA A 71 0.20 -9.29 -16.40
C ALA A 71 -0.46 -10.66 -16.16
N ALA A 72 -1.39 -10.75 -15.19
CA ALA A 72 -2.17 -11.94 -14.92
C ALA A 72 -3.08 -12.29 -16.12
N GLU A 73 -3.76 -11.31 -16.70
CA GLU A 73 -4.61 -11.51 -17.89
C GLU A 73 -3.78 -11.96 -19.10
N GLU A 74 -2.65 -11.31 -19.36
CA GLU A 74 -1.76 -11.68 -20.46
C GLU A 74 -1.22 -13.12 -20.31
N LEU A 75 -0.85 -13.50 -19.09
CA LEU A 75 -0.44 -14.87 -18.78
C LEU A 75 -1.61 -15.84 -18.94
N ASN A 76 -2.81 -15.49 -18.46
CA ASN A 76 -3.99 -16.33 -18.56
C ASN A 76 -4.38 -16.62 -20.02
N TYR A 77 -4.36 -15.59 -20.90
CA TYR A 77 -4.56 -15.82 -22.34
C TYR A 77 -3.53 -16.78 -22.93
N ARG A 78 -2.28 -16.69 -22.46
CA ARG A 78 -1.22 -17.59 -22.91
C ARG A 78 -1.41 -19.02 -22.38
N LEU A 79 -1.90 -19.19 -21.16
CA LEU A 79 -2.27 -20.50 -20.60
C LEU A 79 -3.45 -21.13 -21.35
N TRP A 80 -4.47 -20.35 -21.70
CA TRP A 80 -5.56 -20.84 -22.55
C TRP A 80 -5.08 -21.28 -23.93
N ASN A 81 -4.14 -20.53 -24.51
CA ASN A 81 -3.53 -20.89 -25.77
C ASN A 81 -2.70 -22.19 -25.66
N LEU A 82 -1.98 -22.37 -24.55
CA LEU A 82 -1.27 -23.62 -24.25
C LEU A 82 -2.25 -24.79 -24.15
N ASN A 83 -3.33 -24.64 -23.39
CA ASN A 83 -4.33 -25.70 -23.23
C ASN A 83 -4.99 -26.10 -24.56
N ARG A 84 -5.32 -25.11 -25.41
CA ARG A 84 -5.96 -25.36 -26.70
C ARG A 84 -5.06 -26.06 -27.72
N PHE A 85 -3.76 -25.77 -27.70
CA PHE A 85 -2.80 -26.27 -28.70
C PHE A 85 -1.69 -27.12 -28.07
N ILE A 86 -2.02 -27.84 -27.00
CA ILE A 86 -1.04 -28.66 -26.27
C ILE A 86 -0.48 -29.78 -27.15
N ASP A 87 -1.30 -30.29 -28.08
CA ASP A 87 -0.97 -31.28 -29.10
C ASP A 87 0.18 -30.83 -30.02
N LYS A 88 0.29 -29.52 -30.26
CA LYS A 88 1.33 -28.94 -31.12
C LYS A 88 2.71 -28.92 -30.48
N LYS A 89 2.82 -29.18 -29.18
CA LYS A 89 4.09 -29.26 -28.43
C LYS A 89 5.02 -28.05 -28.64
N TRP A 90 4.47 -26.85 -28.91
CA TRP A 90 5.27 -25.62 -29.11
C TRP A 90 6.07 -25.19 -27.87
N HIS A 91 5.75 -25.74 -26.71
CA HIS A 91 6.46 -25.56 -25.45
C HIS A 91 7.56 -26.61 -25.21
N ASN A 92 7.49 -27.77 -25.88
CA ASN A 92 8.40 -28.90 -25.67
C ASN A 92 9.39 -28.99 -26.83
N ILE A 93 10.57 -28.39 -26.65
CA ILE A 93 11.62 -28.30 -27.67
C ILE A 93 12.79 -29.21 -27.27
N PRO A 94 13.21 -30.16 -28.12
CA PRO A 94 14.34 -31.03 -27.84
C PRO A 94 15.64 -30.22 -27.76
N GLU A 95 16.56 -30.68 -26.92
CA GLU A 95 17.85 -30.02 -26.61
C GLU A 95 18.66 -29.65 -27.85
N VAL A 96 18.68 -30.55 -28.83
CA VAL A 96 19.38 -30.36 -30.11
C VAL A 96 18.91 -29.11 -30.87
N LYS A 97 17.66 -28.69 -30.67
CA LYS A 97 17.06 -27.52 -31.33
C LYS A 97 17.05 -26.30 -30.42
N TRP A 98 17.89 -26.29 -29.38
CA TRP A 98 17.85 -25.20 -28.42
C TRP A 98 18.38 -23.87 -28.98
N THR A 99 19.32 -23.94 -29.91
CA THR A 99 19.97 -22.77 -30.52
C THR A 99 19.39 -22.40 -31.88
N GLU A 100 18.51 -23.24 -32.45
CA GLU A 100 17.91 -23.03 -33.77
C GLU A 100 16.62 -22.19 -33.72
N GLY A 101 16.53 -21.19 -34.62
CA GLY A 101 15.30 -20.50 -34.98
C GLY A 101 14.70 -19.54 -33.93
N SER A 102 13.72 -18.73 -34.37
CA SER A 102 12.97 -17.85 -33.48
C SER A 102 11.89 -18.65 -32.73
N LYS A 103 12.23 -19.13 -31.53
CA LYS A 103 11.30 -19.81 -30.61
C LYS A 103 10.28 -18.86 -29.97
N HIS A 104 9.56 -18.11 -30.79
CA HIS A 104 8.70 -17.01 -30.36
C HIS A 104 7.64 -17.46 -29.34
N TYR A 105 7.06 -18.65 -29.51
CA TYR A 105 6.05 -19.17 -28.58
C TYR A 105 6.63 -19.33 -27.17
N LEU A 106 7.72 -20.08 -27.03
CA LEU A 106 8.36 -20.34 -25.73
C LEU A 106 8.93 -19.06 -25.11
N LYS A 107 9.65 -18.24 -25.89
CA LYS A 107 10.21 -16.96 -25.42
C LYS A 107 9.13 -16.04 -24.87
N SER A 108 8.02 -15.89 -25.60
CA SER A 108 6.90 -15.05 -25.17
C SER A 108 6.07 -15.67 -24.04
N PHE A 109 6.09 -16.99 -23.87
CA PHE A 109 5.49 -17.66 -22.71
C PHE A 109 6.31 -17.37 -21.44
N VAL A 110 7.62 -17.63 -21.49
CA VAL A 110 8.56 -17.36 -20.39
C VAL A 110 8.54 -15.88 -20.02
N TYR A 111 8.56 -14.97 -20.99
CA TYR A 111 8.48 -13.54 -20.72
C TYR A 111 7.23 -13.16 -19.93
N ARG A 112 6.03 -13.63 -20.32
CA ARG A 112 4.79 -13.31 -19.61
C ARG A 112 4.75 -13.93 -18.21
N PHE A 113 5.33 -15.12 -18.06
CA PHE A 113 5.47 -15.78 -16.77
C PHE A 113 6.37 -14.93 -15.85
N LEU A 114 7.59 -14.59 -16.30
CA LEU A 114 8.52 -13.74 -15.56
C LEU A 114 7.93 -12.35 -15.25
N LEU A 115 7.23 -11.74 -16.20
CA LEU A 115 6.57 -10.45 -16.03
C LEU A 115 5.52 -10.50 -14.91
N PHE A 116 4.74 -11.57 -14.84
CA PHE A 116 3.77 -11.78 -13.77
C PHE A 116 4.44 -11.88 -12.40
N PHE A 117 5.51 -12.68 -12.26
CA PHE A 117 6.27 -12.78 -11.01
C PHE A 117 6.96 -11.48 -10.63
N TYR A 118 7.51 -10.75 -11.60
CA TYR A 118 8.08 -9.43 -11.37
C TYR A 118 7.06 -8.50 -10.71
N TRP A 119 5.82 -8.48 -11.21
CA TRP A 119 4.77 -7.65 -10.62
C TRP A 119 4.27 -8.14 -9.27
N ILE A 120 4.28 -9.46 -9.00
CA ILE A 120 3.99 -10.01 -7.66
C ILE A 120 5.03 -9.49 -6.65
N ILE A 121 6.32 -9.62 -6.98
CA ILE A 121 7.42 -9.15 -6.13
C ILE A 121 7.34 -7.63 -5.97
N LYS A 122 7.09 -6.90 -7.05
CA LYS A 122 6.96 -5.43 -7.01
C LYS A 122 5.76 -4.98 -6.16
N ALA A 123 4.66 -5.73 -6.20
CA ALA A 123 3.49 -5.47 -5.36
C ALA A 123 3.81 -5.70 -3.88
N GLU A 124 4.54 -6.76 -3.55
CA GLU A 124 5.03 -7.02 -2.20
C GLU A 124 5.98 -5.90 -1.71
N ASP A 125 6.95 -5.51 -2.54
CA ASP A 125 7.92 -4.44 -2.25
C ASP A 125 7.27 -3.09 -2.01
N SER A 126 6.22 -2.77 -2.79
CA SER A 126 5.48 -1.52 -2.64
C SER A 126 4.79 -1.37 -1.28
N ILE A 127 4.74 -2.45 -0.49
CA ILE A 127 3.97 -2.53 0.75
C ILE A 127 4.86 -2.57 2.01
N TYR A 128 6.16 -2.87 1.90
CA TYR A 128 7.06 -2.94 3.06
C TYR A 128 7.21 -1.64 3.83
N SER A 129 6.98 -0.48 3.20
CA SER A 129 7.02 0.82 3.84
C SER A 129 5.73 1.25 4.53
N PHE A 130 4.70 0.38 4.60
CA PHE A 130 3.41 0.72 5.16
C PHE A 130 3.23 0.38 6.64
N ASP A 131 2.61 1.32 7.34
CA ASP A 131 2.00 1.10 8.63
C ASP A 131 0.59 0.49 8.46
N PHE A 132 0.46 -0.80 8.76
CA PHE A 132 -0.79 -1.54 8.67
C PHE A 132 -1.88 -1.03 9.62
N THR A 133 -1.53 -0.27 10.66
CA THR A 133 -2.52 0.30 11.61
C THR A 133 -3.46 1.32 10.94
N LEU A 134 -3.04 1.91 9.83
CA LEU A 134 -3.81 2.90 9.07
C LEU A 134 -4.49 2.32 7.81
N SER A 135 -4.24 1.04 7.50
CA SER A 135 -4.73 0.37 6.29
C SER A 135 -6.20 -0.07 6.42
N ASP A 136 -6.93 -0.04 5.30
CA ASP A 136 -8.30 -0.55 5.27
C ASP A 136 -8.28 -2.10 5.17
N LYS A 137 -9.36 -2.77 5.57
CA LYS A 137 -9.44 -4.26 5.56
C LYS A 137 -9.18 -4.85 4.16
N GLU A 138 -9.60 -4.15 3.12
CA GLU A 138 -9.42 -4.55 1.72
C GLU A 138 -7.94 -4.55 1.31
N ASP A 139 -7.17 -3.57 1.80
CA ASP A 139 -5.73 -3.46 1.53
C ASP A 139 -4.97 -4.63 2.19
N ALA A 140 -5.34 -4.96 3.44
CA ALA A 140 -4.81 -6.10 4.15
C ALA A 140 -5.17 -7.44 3.47
N LEU A 141 -6.38 -7.56 2.94
CA LEU A 141 -6.81 -8.74 2.19
C LEU A 141 -6.03 -8.89 0.88
N TYR A 142 -5.87 -7.81 0.11
CA TYR A 142 -5.05 -7.80 -1.09
C TYR A 142 -3.62 -8.28 -0.82
N LEU A 143 -2.99 -7.79 0.25
CA LEU A 143 -1.65 -8.24 0.63
C LEU A 143 -1.60 -9.74 0.94
N LYS A 144 -2.59 -10.24 1.69
CA LYS A 144 -2.68 -11.69 1.97
C LYS A 144 -2.75 -12.47 0.67
N TYR A 145 -3.55 -12.03 -0.30
CA TYR A 145 -3.59 -12.65 -1.62
C TYR A 145 -2.24 -12.66 -2.32
N ILE A 146 -1.51 -11.54 -2.37
CA ILE A 146 -0.19 -11.48 -3.01
C ILE A 146 0.80 -12.45 -2.35
N LYS A 147 0.85 -12.48 -1.02
CA LYS A 147 1.74 -13.39 -0.27
C LYS A 147 1.37 -14.85 -0.48
N THR A 148 0.08 -15.18 -0.41
CA THR A 148 -0.40 -16.54 -0.67
C THR A 148 -0.09 -16.97 -2.09
N LEU A 149 -0.26 -16.08 -3.07
CA LEU A 149 0.01 -16.37 -4.47
C LEU A 149 1.49 -16.67 -4.71
N LYS A 150 2.39 -15.85 -4.15
CA LYS A 150 3.84 -16.10 -4.19
C LYS A 150 4.19 -17.45 -3.58
N ASN A 151 3.69 -17.73 -2.38
CA ASN A 151 3.97 -19.00 -1.69
C ASN A 151 3.45 -20.19 -2.48
N PHE A 152 2.24 -20.10 -3.03
CA PHE A 152 1.65 -21.15 -3.85
C PHE A 152 2.55 -21.52 -5.02
N PHE A 153 3.08 -20.54 -5.76
CA PHE A 153 3.94 -20.83 -6.91
C PHE A 153 5.37 -21.27 -6.56
N CYS A 154 5.84 -20.97 -5.35
CA CYS A 154 7.18 -21.36 -4.87
C CYS A 154 7.16 -22.65 -4.05
N GLU A 155 6.01 -23.29 -3.89
CA GLU A 155 5.83 -24.48 -3.09
C GLU A 155 6.52 -25.68 -3.75
N SER A 156 7.51 -26.28 -3.06
CA SER A 156 8.32 -27.37 -3.62
C SER A 156 7.51 -28.65 -3.85
N SER A 157 6.46 -28.87 -3.05
CA SER A 157 5.58 -30.04 -3.19
C SER A 157 4.85 -30.08 -4.54
N LEU A 158 4.64 -28.93 -5.20
CA LEU A 158 4.06 -28.88 -6.55
C LEU A 158 4.96 -29.48 -7.63
N PHE A 159 6.24 -29.70 -7.35
CA PHE A 159 7.23 -30.18 -8.31
C PHE A 159 7.72 -31.60 -8.00
N GLU A 160 7.16 -32.28 -6.98
CA GLU A 160 7.56 -33.64 -6.59
C GLU A 160 7.43 -34.64 -7.76
N GLU A 161 6.35 -34.55 -8.55
CA GLU A 161 6.14 -35.39 -9.73
C GLU A 161 7.16 -35.15 -10.86
N LEU A 162 7.89 -34.04 -10.81
CA LEU A 162 8.98 -33.72 -11.74
C LEU A 162 10.35 -34.14 -11.21
N ASN A 163 10.40 -34.95 -10.14
CA ASN A 163 11.62 -35.32 -9.39
C ASN A 163 12.37 -34.10 -8.85
N TYR A 164 11.67 -33.01 -8.53
CA TYR A 164 12.27 -31.85 -7.91
C TYR A 164 12.49 -32.09 -6.42
N ASP A 165 13.73 -31.92 -5.96
CA ASP A 165 14.11 -32.10 -4.57
C ASP A 165 14.31 -30.75 -3.88
N GLY A 166 13.30 -30.33 -3.10
CA GLY A 166 13.33 -29.07 -2.36
C GLY A 166 14.40 -29.01 -1.25
N SER A 167 14.93 -30.16 -0.80
CA SER A 167 15.98 -30.20 0.24
C SER A 167 17.32 -29.62 -0.25
N LYS A 168 17.57 -29.67 -1.56
CA LYS A 168 18.78 -29.14 -2.19
C LYS A 168 18.85 -27.61 -2.23
N ASN A 169 17.76 -26.90 -1.93
CA ASN A 169 17.70 -25.43 -1.92
C ASN A 169 18.10 -24.80 -0.58
N THR A 170 18.38 -25.59 0.46
CA THR A 170 18.86 -25.06 1.75
C THR A 170 20.38 -24.86 1.73
N VAL A 171 20.86 -23.95 0.89
CA VAL A 171 22.15 -23.25 1.11
C VAL A 171 21.97 -21.78 0.72
N SER A 172 21.43 -20.99 1.65
CA SER A 172 21.63 -19.54 1.67
C SER A 172 22.57 -19.19 2.83
N THR A 173 23.82 -19.63 2.72
CA THR A 173 24.96 -18.93 3.32
C THR A 173 26.08 -19.05 2.29
N ASP A 174 26.69 -17.92 1.94
CA ASP A 174 27.85 -17.78 1.04
C ASP A 174 27.55 -17.71 -0.47
N LEU A 175 26.79 -16.69 -0.87
CA LEU A 175 26.99 -16.05 -2.18
C LEU A 175 28.35 -15.29 -2.15
N ASN A 176 29.45 -16.04 -2.31
CA ASN A 176 30.68 -15.48 -2.84
C ASN A 176 30.42 -15.07 -4.29
N LEU A 177 29.98 -13.82 -4.48
CA LEU A 177 30.03 -13.18 -5.79
C LEU A 177 31.52 -13.11 -6.18
N PRO A 178 31.93 -13.65 -7.34
CA PRO A 178 33.29 -13.43 -7.80
C PRO A 178 33.47 -11.92 -8.00
N GLU A 179 34.53 -11.38 -7.40
CA GLU A 179 35.06 -10.07 -7.74
C GLU A 179 35.19 -10.01 -9.27
N PHE A 180 34.52 -9.03 -9.87
CA PHE A 180 34.87 -8.62 -11.22
C PHE A 180 36.26 -7.99 -11.14
N ALA A 181 37.29 -8.80 -11.40
CA ALA A 181 38.63 -8.36 -11.65
C ALA A 181 38.78 -8.02 -13.15
N ASP A 182 39.30 -6.81 -13.36
CA ASP A 182 39.80 -6.14 -14.58
C ASP A 182 38.83 -5.80 -15.72
#